data_AF-A0A821P5D2-F1
#
_entry.id   AF-A0A821P5D2-F1
#
_cell.length_a   1.000
_cell.length_b   1.000
_cell.length_c   1.000
_cell.angle_alpha   90.00
_cell.angle_beta   90.00
_cell.angle_gamma   90.00
#
_symmetry.space_group_name_H-M   'P 1'
#
loop_
_entity.id
_entity.type
_entity.pdbx_description
1 polymer ?
#
loop_
_entity_poly.entity_id
_entity_poly.type
_entity_poly.pdbx_seq_one_letter_code
_entity_poly.pdbx_strand_id
1 'polypeptide(L)'
;TTTVNLPAQCSTYVSNTDATRSATYSGVGSSTCDSPTPFGSNPAWVRFSGAAGTQLATTVVNSSLCSTSATGWYSGVMPSSAGTTNNGTVCYNWT
;
A
#
# COMPACT_ATOMS: atom_id res chain seq x y z
N THR A 1 24.72 21.46 0.56
CA THR A 1 23.71 20.38 0.55
C THR A 1 22.52 20.83 1.36
N THR A 2 21.40 21.11 0.71
CA THR A 2 20.15 21.49 1.37
C THR A 2 19.59 20.25 2.07
N THR A 3 19.52 20.26 3.39
CA THR A 3 18.88 19.20 4.17
C THR A 3 17.38 19.28 3.94
N VAL A 4 16.83 18.36 3.16
CA VAL A 4 15.37 18.22 3.01
C VAL A 4 14.82 17.77 4.35
N ASN A 5 14.03 18.62 5.02
CA ASN A 5 13.33 18.24 6.23
C ASN A 5 12.18 17.29 5.85
N LEU A 6 12.35 16.00 6.13
CA LEU A 6 11.38 14.99 5.76
C LEU A 6 10.33 14.82 6.87
N PRO A 7 9.06 14.64 6.52
CA PRO A 7 8.01 14.30 7.48
C PRO A 7 8.29 12.98 8.23
N ALA A 8 7.67 12.80 9.40
CA ALA A 8 7.87 11.62 10.26
C ALA A 8 7.56 10.29 9.55
N GLN A 9 6.62 10.27 8.61
CA GLN A 9 6.29 9.09 7.80
C GLN A 9 7.42 8.61 6.89
N CYS A 10 8.48 9.41 6.68
CA CYS A 10 9.67 8.99 5.96
C CYS A 10 10.64 8.15 6.81
N SER A 11 10.48 8.15 8.14
CA SER A 11 11.33 7.40 9.08
C SER A 11 10.56 6.44 9.99
N THR A 12 9.26 6.68 10.20
CA THR A 12 8.38 5.88 11.07
C THR A 12 7.25 5.28 10.26
N TYR A 13 7.36 3.98 9.99
CA TYR A 13 6.41 3.21 9.18
C TYR A 13 6.51 1.71 9.50
N VAL A 14 5.51 0.94 9.08
CA VAL A 14 5.54 -0.52 9.00
C VAL A 14 6.00 -0.92 7.60
N SER A 15 7.01 -1.78 7.51
CA SER A 15 7.46 -2.33 6.23
C SER A 15 6.54 -3.45 5.78
N ASN A 16 6.03 -3.37 4.56
CA ASN A 16 5.38 -4.47 3.87
C ASN A 16 6.34 -5.04 2.82
N THR A 17 6.85 -6.24 3.08
CA THR A 17 7.71 -7.01 2.16
C THR A 17 7.08 -8.32 1.70
N ASP A 18 5.80 -8.53 2.03
CA ASP A 18 5.08 -9.77 1.79
C ASP A 18 4.77 -9.94 0.30
N ALA A 19 5.34 -10.98 -0.32
CA ALA A 19 5.16 -11.29 -1.73
C ALA A 19 3.68 -11.52 -2.10
N THR A 20 2.85 -11.96 -1.14
CA THR A 20 1.42 -12.19 -1.36
C THR A 20 0.63 -10.91 -1.58
N ARG A 21 1.21 -9.74 -1.24
CA ARG A 21 0.58 -8.42 -1.40
C ARG A 21 0.89 -7.73 -2.73
N SER A 22 1.67 -8.37 -3.61
CA SER A 22 1.94 -7.85 -4.95
C SER A 22 0.71 -7.93 -5.84
N ALA A 23 0.52 -6.90 -6.69
CA ALA A 23 -0.48 -6.88 -7.77
C ALA A 23 -0.35 -8.04 -8.77
N THR A 24 0.78 -8.72 -8.79
CA THR A 24 1.03 -9.89 -9.64
C THR A 24 0.84 -11.22 -8.91
N TYR A 25 0.63 -11.21 -7.59
CA TYR A 25 0.38 -12.43 -6.83
C TYR A 25 -1.04 -12.92 -7.10
N SER A 26 -1.12 -14.13 -7.66
CA SER A 26 -2.39 -14.75 -8.04
C SER A 26 -3.00 -15.54 -6.90
N GLY A 27 -4.32 -15.38 -6.73
CA GLY A 27 -5.12 -16.15 -5.78
C GLY A 27 -5.53 -15.35 -4.55
N VAL A 28 -6.57 -15.84 -3.90
CA VAL A 28 -7.03 -15.41 -2.59
C VAL A 28 -6.31 -16.29 -1.58
N GLY A 29 -5.45 -15.71 -0.74
CA GLY A 29 -4.77 -16.46 0.32
C GLY A 29 -5.70 -16.68 1.51
N SER A 30 -5.13 -17.01 2.66
CA SER A 30 -5.91 -17.08 3.90
C SER A 30 -6.51 -15.70 4.21
N SER A 31 -7.72 -15.69 4.78
CA SER A 31 -8.44 -14.49 5.21
C SER A 31 -7.68 -13.76 6.33
N THR A 32 -6.57 -13.13 5.98
CA THR A 32 -5.75 -12.33 6.88
C THR A 32 -6.31 -10.92 6.88
N CYS A 33 -6.68 -10.45 8.06
CA CYS A 33 -7.14 -9.08 8.26
C CYS A 33 -5.92 -8.20 8.56
N ASP A 34 -5.85 -7.03 7.93
CA ASP A 34 -4.86 -5.99 8.23
C ASP A 34 -5.16 -5.25 9.56
N SER A 35 -5.81 -5.96 10.49
CA SER A 35 -6.27 -5.50 11.79
C SER A 35 -5.48 -6.23 12.90
N PRO A 36 -5.08 -5.54 13.99
CA PRO A 36 -5.37 -4.14 14.29
C PRO A 36 -4.40 -3.15 13.62
N THR A 37 -3.36 -3.63 12.95
CA THR A 37 -2.38 -2.79 12.25
C THR A 37 -2.12 -3.35 10.85
N PRO A 38 -1.88 -2.48 9.86
CA PRO A 38 -1.70 -1.02 9.94
C PRO A 38 -2.99 -0.18 9.93
N PHE A 39 -4.20 -0.76 9.86
CA PHE A 39 -5.45 0.01 9.61
C PHE A 39 -6.49 0.00 10.75
N GLY A 40 -6.15 -0.44 11.96
CA GLY A 40 -7.05 -0.34 13.12
C GLY A 40 -7.08 1.07 13.74
N SER A 41 -7.44 1.16 15.03
CA SER A 41 -7.70 2.45 15.72
C SER A 41 -6.50 3.40 15.82
N ASN A 42 -5.27 2.89 15.63
CA ASN A 42 -4.06 3.70 15.55
C ASN A 42 -3.34 3.36 14.22
N PRO A 43 -3.76 3.98 13.11
CA PRO A 43 -3.25 3.62 11.81
C PRO A 43 -1.77 3.98 11.68
N ALA A 44 -1.02 3.13 11.00
CA ALA A 44 0.40 3.33 10.75
C ALA A 44 0.66 3.64 9.27
N TRP A 45 1.71 4.42 9.01
CA TRP A 45 2.25 4.54 7.66
C TRP A 45 2.82 3.21 7.20
N VAL A 46 2.56 2.84 5.95
CA VAL A 46 3.04 1.58 5.36
C VAL A 46 4.04 1.88 4.26
N ARG A 47 5.21 1.21 4.30
CA ARG A 47 6.22 1.27 3.25
C ARG A 47 6.26 -0.05 2.49
N PHE A 48 5.88 -0.02 1.22
CA PHE A 48 6.03 -1.15 0.32
C PHE A 48 7.50 -1.28 -0.09
N SER A 49 8.03 -2.50 0.00
CA SER A 49 9.38 -2.81 -0.48
C SER A 49 9.53 -4.31 -0.78
N GLY A 50 10.65 -4.70 -1.39
CA GLY A 50 10.92 -6.11 -1.68
C GLY A 50 9.87 -6.73 -2.61
N ALA A 51 9.40 -7.93 -2.27
CA ALA A 51 8.47 -8.69 -3.10
C ALA A 51 7.04 -8.14 -3.13
N ALA A 52 6.67 -7.29 -2.17
CA ALA A 52 5.38 -6.59 -2.18
C ALA A 52 5.31 -5.47 -3.24
N GLY A 53 6.44 -5.12 -3.87
CA GLY A 53 6.56 -3.97 -4.76
C GLY A 53 6.98 -2.70 -4.02
N THR A 54 6.88 -1.55 -4.69
CA THR A 54 7.34 -0.25 -4.17
C THR A 54 6.22 0.69 -3.76
N GLN A 55 4.98 0.39 -4.16
CA GLN A 55 3.80 1.20 -3.91
C GLN A 55 2.53 0.37 -4.17
N LEU A 56 1.36 0.90 -3.76
CA LEU A 56 0.08 0.40 -4.23
C LEU A 56 -0.04 0.53 -5.76
N ALA A 57 -0.75 -0.39 -6.39
CA ALA A 57 -1.13 -0.25 -7.79
C ALA A 57 -1.87 1.07 -8.01
N THR A 58 -1.57 1.77 -9.10
CA THR A 58 -2.20 3.06 -9.47
C THR A 58 -3.23 2.92 -10.59
N THR A 59 -3.47 1.70 -11.04
CA THR A 59 -4.45 1.33 -12.04
C THR A 59 -5.32 0.22 -11.48
N VAL A 60 -6.51 0.03 -12.06
CA VAL A 60 -7.42 -1.06 -11.69
C VAL A 60 -6.67 -2.39 -11.73
N VAL A 61 -6.89 -3.21 -10.70
CA VAL A 61 -6.38 -4.59 -10.60
C VAL A 61 -7.58 -5.53 -10.58
N ASN A 62 -7.48 -6.67 -11.25
CA ASN A 62 -8.53 -7.68 -11.23
C ASN A 62 -8.78 -8.18 -9.80
N SER A 63 -10.00 -8.61 -9.53
CA SER A 63 -10.36 -9.26 -8.26
C SER A 63 -9.52 -10.54 -8.03
N SER A 64 -9.49 -11.03 -6.79
CA SER A 64 -8.80 -12.28 -6.42
C SER A 64 -7.27 -12.30 -6.64
N LEU A 65 -6.64 -11.13 -6.55
CA LEU A 65 -5.19 -10.94 -6.55
C LEU A 65 -4.73 -10.34 -5.21
N CYS A 66 -3.42 -10.34 -4.97
CA CYS A 66 -2.82 -9.78 -3.75
C CYS A 66 -3.30 -10.48 -2.46
N SER A 67 -3.66 -11.77 -2.53
CA SER A 67 -4.16 -12.54 -1.40
C SER A 67 -5.47 -12.00 -0.80
N THR A 68 -6.30 -11.33 -1.60
CA THR A 68 -7.61 -10.81 -1.18
C THR A 68 -8.65 -11.04 -2.28
N SER A 69 -9.92 -11.21 -1.89
CA SER A 69 -11.03 -11.24 -2.85
C SER A 69 -11.26 -9.87 -3.48
N ALA A 70 -11.12 -8.80 -2.68
CA ALA A 70 -11.32 -7.42 -3.09
C ALA A 70 -9.99 -6.72 -3.26
N THR A 71 -9.45 -6.73 -4.48
CA THR A 71 -8.12 -6.18 -4.73
C THR A 71 -8.21 -4.65 -4.82
N GLY A 72 -7.39 -3.97 -4.01
CA GLY A 72 -7.38 -2.52 -3.91
C GLY A 72 -6.35 -1.86 -4.83
N TRP A 73 -6.65 -0.65 -5.30
CA TRP A 73 -5.69 0.23 -5.99
C TRP A 73 -5.86 1.69 -5.53
N TYR A 74 -4.79 2.46 -5.62
CA TYR A 74 -4.81 3.89 -5.37
C TYR A 74 -5.26 4.63 -6.64
N SER A 75 -6.44 5.23 -6.60
CA SER A 75 -7.04 6.02 -7.69
C SER A 75 -6.63 7.51 -7.61
N GLY A 76 -5.41 7.78 -7.17
CA GLY A 76 -4.82 9.12 -7.10
C GLY A 76 -3.47 9.20 -7.80
N VAL A 77 -2.75 10.28 -7.57
CA VAL A 77 -1.42 10.52 -8.15
C VAL A 77 -0.37 10.36 -7.07
N MET A 78 0.63 9.50 -7.32
CA MET A 78 1.76 9.32 -6.39
C MET A 78 2.54 10.63 -6.22
N PRO A 79 3.03 10.98 -5.01
CA PRO A 79 3.87 12.14 -4.82
C PRO A 79 5.15 12.06 -5.68
N SER A 80 5.48 13.14 -6.41
CA SER A 80 6.66 13.21 -7.29
C SER A 80 7.88 13.84 -6.62
N SER A 81 7.70 14.49 -5.48
CA SER A 81 8.75 15.24 -4.77
C SER A 81 8.93 14.68 -3.36
N ALA A 82 10.19 14.54 -2.94
CA ALA A 82 10.52 14.06 -1.60
C ALA A 82 9.91 14.96 -0.51
N GLY A 83 9.33 14.33 0.51
CA GLY A 83 8.70 15.04 1.62
C GLY A 83 7.28 15.56 1.36
N THR A 84 6.72 15.34 0.16
CA THR A 84 5.32 15.68 -0.15
C THR A 84 4.38 14.52 0.14
N THR A 85 3.13 14.83 0.48
CA THR A 85 2.07 13.85 0.76
C THR A 85 0.83 14.22 -0.03
N ASN A 86 0.26 13.24 -0.73
CA ASN A 86 -0.95 13.42 -1.53
C ASN A 86 -2.10 12.67 -0.87
N ASN A 87 -3.27 13.32 -0.82
CA ASN A 87 -4.52 12.66 -0.47
C ASN A 87 -5.13 12.04 -1.73
N GLY A 88 -5.71 10.86 -1.60
CA GLY A 88 -6.45 10.23 -2.68
C GLY A 88 -7.26 9.04 -2.18
N THR A 89 -8.03 8.45 -3.09
CA THR A 89 -8.96 7.36 -2.77
C THR A 89 -8.32 6.01 -3.08
N VAL A 90 -8.46 5.07 -2.16
CA VAL A 90 -8.24 3.65 -2.44
C VAL A 90 -9.56 3.05 -2.89
N CYS A 91 -9.58 2.49 -4.10
CA CYS A 91 -10.73 1.81 -4.68
C CYS A 91 -10.51 0.30 -4.61
N TYR A 92 -11.60 -0.48 -4.69
CA TYR A 92 -11.55 -1.94 -4.58
C TYR A 92 -12.34 -2.60 -5.71
N ASN A 93 -11.78 -3.65 -6.29
CA ASN A 93 -12.45 -4.44 -7.32
C ASN A 93 -12.92 -5.77 -6.73
N TRP A 94 -14.22 -6.02 -6.81
CA TRP A 94 -14.88 -7.23 -6.32
C TRP A 94 -15.25 -8.21 -7.45
N THR A 95 -15.04 -7.83 -8.71
CA THR A 95 -15.43 -8.59 -9.92
C THR A 95 -14.33 -8.62 -10.95
#